data_AF-A0A8J3J0P3-F1
#
_entry.id   AF-A0A8J3J0P3-F1
#
_cell.length_a   1.000
_cell.length_b   1.000
_cell.length_c   1.000
_cell.angle_alpha   90.00
_cell.angle_beta   90.00
_cell.angle_gamma   90.00
#
_symmetry.space_group_name_H-M   'P 1'
#
loop_
_entity.id
_entity.type
_entity.pdbx_description
1 polymer ?
#
loop_
_entity_poly.entity_id
_entity_poly.type
_entity_poly.pdbx_seq_one_letter_code
_entity_poly.pdbx_strand_id
1 'polypeptide(L)'
;MSARSSVVESRTSSDFWKFWMGQTISTLGSSFTGFALPLLIFKLTGSSLALALMLTAISLPYLLLGLIIGAWADRVDRKRLMIVTDIIRALVIASIPCVALIGLLSVWWIYAVAFLQSTLRICFDAANFAAIWRGD
;
A
#
# COMPACT_ATOMS: atom_id res chain seq x y z
N MET A 1 -9.06 -42.12 6.27
CA MET A 1 -9.55 -40.72 6.36
C MET A 1 -8.69 -39.78 7.21
N SER A 2 -7.71 -40.26 8.00
CA SER A 2 -6.93 -39.42 8.95
C SER A 2 -5.67 -38.72 8.37
N ALA A 3 -5.05 -39.24 7.30
CA ALA A 3 -3.84 -38.62 6.73
C ALA A 3 -4.10 -37.38 5.84
N ARG A 4 -5.34 -37.21 5.35
CA ARG A 4 -5.71 -36.04 4.53
C ARG A 4 -5.92 -34.79 5.39
N SER A 5 -6.41 -34.93 6.63
CA SER A 5 -6.63 -33.79 7.52
C SER A 5 -5.31 -33.17 7.99
N SER A 6 -4.29 -33.97 8.35
CA SER A 6 -2.99 -33.45 8.80
C SER A 6 -2.20 -32.70 7.71
N VAL A 7 -2.30 -33.15 6.45
CA VAL A 7 -1.65 -32.48 5.31
C VAL A 7 -2.38 -31.18 4.93
N VAL A 8 -3.72 -31.16 5.01
CA VAL A 8 -4.48 -29.93 4.77
C VAL A 8 -4.20 -28.93 5.89
N GLU A 9 -4.25 -29.35 7.15
CA GLU A 9 -4.03 -28.49 8.32
C GLU A 9 -2.61 -27.91 8.40
N SER A 10 -1.58 -28.68 7.99
CA SER A 10 -0.20 -28.17 7.88
C SER A 10 -0.01 -27.18 6.72
N ARG A 11 -0.74 -27.33 5.61
CA ARG A 11 -0.70 -26.37 4.49
C ARG A 11 -1.43 -25.07 4.84
N THR A 12 -2.59 -25.16 5.49
CA THR A 12 -3.35 -23.98 5.92
C THR A 12 -2.57 -23.17 6.96
N SER A 13 -1.92 -23.83 7.92
CA SER A 13 -1.07 -23.13 8.91
C SER A 13 0.16 -22.48 8.28
N SER A 14 0.85 -23.15 7.35
CA SER A 14 1.99 -22.56 6.63
C SER A 14 1.57 -21.36 5.77
N ASP A 15 0.46 -21.46 5.04
CA ASP A 15 -0.03 -20.38 4.18
C ASP A 15 -0.59 -19.20 5.00
N PHE A 16 -1.20 -19.48 6.15
CA PHE A 16 -1.57 -18.46 7.13
C PHE A 16 -0.34 -17.69 7.64
N TRP A 17 0.72 -18.38 8.06
CA TRP A 17 1.93 -17.73 8.56
C TRP A 17 2.63 -16.89 7.47
N LYS A 18 2.69 -17.37 6.23
CA LYS A 18 3.23 -16.58 5.10
C LYS A 18 2.43 -15.29 4.89
N PHE A 19 1.10 -15.40 4.88
CA PHE A 19 0.23 -14.23 4.76
C PHE A 19 0.41 -13.27 5.95
N TRP A 20 0.42 -13.80 7.18
CA TRP A 20 0.53 -13.00 8.39
C TRP A 20 1.86 -12.26 8.49
N MET A 21 2.97 -12.92 8.15
CA MET A 21 4.29 -12.28 8.09
C MET A 21 4.34 -11.21 7.00
N GLY A 22 3.88 -11.53 5.79
CA GLY A 22 3.82 -10.56 4.69
C GLY A 22 3.00 -9.33 5.06
N GLN A 23 1.81 -9.53 5.62
CA GLN A 23 0.92 -8.45 6.03
C GLN A 23 1.50 -7.61 7.17
N THR A 24 2.18 -8.26 8.13
CA THR A 24 2.87 -7.56 9.22
C THR A 24 3.96 -6.64 8.66
N ILE A 25 4.80 -7.16 7.77
CA ILE A 25 5.88 -6.40 7.13
C ILE A 25 5.31 -5.24 6.31
N SER A 26 4.29 -5.48 5.47
CA SER A 26 3.64 -4.45 4.66
C SER A 26 3.00 -3.36 5.51
N THR A 27 2.38 -3.73 6.63
CA THR A 27 1.76 -2.79 7.57
C THR A 27 2.82 -1.93 8.25
N LEU A 28 3.90 -2.54 8.75
CA LEU A 28 5.01 -1.81 9.35
C LEU A 28 5.68 -0.86 8.35
N GLY A 29 5.96 -1.34 7.13
CA GLY A 29 6.51 -0.51 6.05
C GLY A 29 5.60 0.65 5.67
N SER A 30 4.29 0.43 5.63
CA SER A 30 3.29 1.48 5.36
C SER A 30 3.29 2.53 6.47
N SER A 31 3.30 2.12 7.73
CA SER A 31 3.36 3.02 8.89
C SER A 31 4.65 3.84 8.88
N PHE A 32 5.79 3.19 8.63
CA PHE A 32 7.07 3.87 8.51
C PHE A 32 7.09 4.89 7.37
N THR A 33 6.54 4.53 6.20
CA THR A 33 6.41 5.42 5.05
C THR A 33 5.55 6.66 5.39
N GLY A 34 4.49 6.47 6.17
CA GLY A 34 3.63 7.56 6.65
C GLY A 34 4.39 8.61 7.47
N PHE A 35 5.45 8.23 8.17
CA PHE A 35 6.34 9.16 8.89
C PHE A 35 7.52 9.64 8.05
N ALA A 36 8.11 8.76 7.25
CA ALA A 36 9.32 9.04 6.50
C ALA A 36 9.09 10.07 5.38
N LEU A 37 7.98 9.99 4.65
CA LEU A 37 7.73 10.91 3.53
C LEU A 37 7.54 12.37 3.98
N PRO A 38 6.70 12.69 5.00
CA PRO A 38 6.61 14.06 5.51
C PRO A 38 7.97 14.56 6.02
N LEU A 39 8.70 13.75 6.78
CA LEU A 39 10.01 14.13 7.29
C LEU A 39 11.01 14.42 6.16
N LEU A 40 11.00 13.62 5.09
CA LEU A 40 11.85 13.81 3.92
C LEU A 40 11.51 15.12 3.20
N ILE A 41 10.23 15.43 2.99
CA ILE A 41 9.83 16.70 2.38
C ILE A 41 10.26 17.89 3.25
N PHE A 42 10.03 17.80 4.56
CA PHE A 42 10.45 18.87 5.46
C PHE A 42 11.96 19.06 5.44
N LYS A 43 12.75 17.97 5.44
CA LYS A 43 14.20 18.04 5.34
C LYS A 43 14.67 18.67 4.02
N LEU A 44 13.98 18.41 2.91
CA LEU A 44 14.35 18.93 1.59
C LEU A 44 13.92 20.39 1.37
N THR A 45 12.81 20.82 1.97
CA THR A 45 12.19 22.13 1.67
C THR A 45 12.22 23.12 2.83
N GLY A 46 12.29 22.63 4.07
CA GLY A 46 12.11 23.44 5.28
C GLY A 46 10.73 24.08 5.43
N SER A 47 9.76 23.72 4.58
CA SER A 47 8.50 24.46 4.42
C SER A 47 7.29 23.66 4.89
N SER A 48 6.50 24.26 5.78
CA SER A 48 5.20 23.73 6.21
C SER A 48 4.17 23.72 5.08
N LEU A 49 4.27 24.65 4.12
CA LEU A 49 3.42 24.66 2.93
C LEU A 49 3.67 23.42 2.06
N ALA A 50 4.93 23.02 1.90
CA ALA A 50 5.29 21.84 1.11
C ALA A 50 4.75 20.54 1.74
N LEU A 51 4.71 20.48 3.07
CA LEU A 51 4.03 19.39 3.80
C LEU A 51 2.52 19.39 3.57
N ALA A 52 1.88 20.55 3.66
CA ALA A 52 0.44 20.67 3.42
C ALA A 52 0.07 20.18 2.00
N LEU A 53 0.83 20.61 0.99
CA LEU A 53 0.66 20.16 -0.40
C LEU A 53 0.84 18.64 -0.55
N MET A 54 1.80 18.06 0.18
CA MET A 54 1.99 16.60 0.21
C MET A 54 0.74 15.88 0.75
N LEU A 55 0.21 16.36 1.88
CA LEU A 55 -0.99 15.80 2.49
C LEU A 55 -2.21 15.94 1.57
N THR A 56 -2.31 17.07 0.85
CA THR A 56 -3.32 17.25 -0.22
C THR A 56 -3.13 16.23 -1.33
N ALA A 57 -1.90 15.99 -1.80
CA ALA A 57 -1.61 14.98 -2.82
C ALA A 57 -1.98 13.55 -2.35
N ILE A 58 -1.90 13.28 -1.05
CA ILE A 58 -2.31 12.00 -0.44
C ILE A 58 -3.83 11.87 -0.39
N SER A 59 -4.58 12.95 -0.11
CA SER A 59 -6.03 12.90 0.04
C SER A 59 -6.79 13.04 -1.28
N LEU A 60 -6.20 13.69 -2.29
CA LEU A 60 -6.81 13.92 -3.60
C LEU A 60 -7.33 12.64 -4.28
N PRO A 61 -6.55 11.53 -4.33
CA PRO A 61 -6.99 10.29 -4.95
C PRO A 61 -8.25 9.72 -4.30
N TYR A 62 -8.36 9.81 -2.98
CA TYR A 62 -9.53 9.30 -2.27
C TYR A 62 -10.80 10.07 -2.66
N LEU A 63 -10.67 11.39 -2.84
CA LEU A 63 -11.79 12.24 -3.25
C LEU A 63 -12.18 12.00 -4.72
N LEU A 64 -11.20 11.90 -5.62
CA LEU A 64 -11.44 11.86 -7.07
C LEU A 64 -11.69 10.45 -7.60
N LEU A 65 -10.98 9.46 -7.07
CA LEU A 65 -10.90 8.11 -7.63
C LEU A 65 -11.49 7.06 -6.70
N GLY A 66 -11.76 7.38 -5.43
CA GLY A 66 -12.25 6.44 -4.42
C GLY A 66 -13.48 5.64 -4.88
N LEU A 67 -14.49 6.32 -5.41
CA LEU A 67 -15.72 5.68 -5.88
C LEU A 67 -15.50 4.79 -7.10
N ILE A 68 -14.73 5.27 -8.07
CA ILE A 68 -14.47 4.57 -9.35
C ILE A 68 -13.64 3.32 -9.08
N ILE A 69 -12.55 3.47 -8.32
CA ILE A 69 -11.65 2.36 -7.96
C ILE A 69 -12.37 1.36 -7.06
N GLY A 70 -13.18 1.82 -6.10
CA GLY A 70 -13.98 0.93 -5.24
C GLY A 70 -14.93 0.05 -6.06
N ALA A 71 -15.75 0.65 -6.91
CA ALA A 71 -16.70 -0.09 -7.76
C ALA A 71 -16.02 -1.04 -8.76
N TRP A 72 -14.82 -0.68 -9.24
CA TRP A 72 -14.02 -1.56 -10.09
C TRP A 72 -13.40 -2.72 -9.29
N ALA A 73 -12.83 -2.44 -8.13
CA ALA A 73 -12.18 -3.42 -7.26
C ALA A 73 -13.15 -4.52 -6.78
N ASP A 74 -14.43 -4.18 -6.61
CA ASP A 74 -15.48 -5.14 -6.25
C ASP A 74 -15.64 -6.30 -7.27
N ARG A 75 -15.22 -6.08 -8.52
CA ARG A 75 -15.33 -7.06 -9.62
C ARG A 75 -14.07 -7.91 -9.82
N VAL A 76 -12.98 -7.60 -9.13
CA VAL A 76 -11.67 -8.25 -9.32
C VAL A 76 -11.41 -9.30 -8.23
N ASP A 77 -10.59 -10.31 -8.55
CA ASP A 77 -10.09 -11.26 -7.55
C ASP A 77 -9.29 -10.51 -6.47
N ARG A 78 -9.82 -10.53 -5.25
CA ARG A 78 -9.34 -9.78 -4.10
C ARG A 78 -7.95 -10.19 -3.67
N LYS A 79 -7.66 -11.49 -3.67
CA LYS A 79 -6.36 -12.01 -3.26
C LYS A 79 -5.29 -11.55 -4.23
N ARG A 80 -5.59 -11.62 -5.53
CA ARG A 80 -4.68 -11.12 -6.58
C ARG A 80 -4.51 -9.60 -6.49
N LEU A 81 -5.60 -8.86 -6.30
CA LEU A 81 -5.55 -7.40 -6.18
C LEU A 81 -4.69 -6.95 -5.00
N MET A 82 -4.84 -7.55 -3.83
CA MET A 82 -4.01 -7.25 -2.65
C MET A 82 -2.51 -7.49 -2.94
N ILE A 83 -2.15 -8.66 -3.48
CA ILE A 83 -0.76 -9.03 -3.75
C ILE A 83 -0.14 -8.08 -4.80
N VAL A 84 -0.83 -7.87 -5.92
CA VAL A 84 -0.33 -7.00 -7.00
C VAL A 84 -0.14 -5.57 -6.49
N THR A 85 -1.11 -5.05 -5.75
CA THR A 85 -1.04 -3.69 -5.23
C THR A 85 0.11 -3.55 -4.23
N ASP A 86 0.31 -4.51 -3.32
CA ASP A 86 1.42 -4.45 -2.36
C ASP A 86 2.79 -4.48 -3.06
N ILE A 87 2.95 -5.32 -4.10
CA ILE A 87 4.18 -5.35 -4.90
C ILE A 87 4.42 -4.00 -5.58
N ILE A 88 3.39 -3.44 -6.23
CA ILE A 88 3.53 -2.12 -6.87
C ILE A 88 3.84 -1.05 -5.84
N ARG A 89 3.21 -1.09 -4.66
CA ARG A 89 3.47 -0.13 -3.57
C ARG A 89 4.91 -0.21 -3.10
N ALA A 90 5.44 -1.42 -2.92
CA ALA A 90 6.84 -1.60 -2.55
C ALA A 90 7.79 -1.01 -3.60
N LEU A 91 7.53 -1.25 -4.90
CA LEU A 91 8.32 -0.71 -6.00
C LEU A 91 8.25 0.83 -6.06
N VAL A 92 7.06 1.39 -5.88
CA VAL A 92 6.84 2.85 -5.89
C VAL A 92 7.61 3.52 -4.76
N ILE A 93 7.62 2.95 -3.55
CA ILE A 93 8.42 3.48 -2.43
C ILE A 93 9.92 3.29 -2.69
N ALA A 94 10.32 2.12 -3.20
CA ALA A 94 11.72 1.83 -3.53
C ALA A 94 12.28 2.78 -4.60
N SER A 95 11.43 3.38 -5.44
CA SER A 95 11.85 4.39 -6.41
C SER A 95 12.48 5.63 -5.75
N ILE A 96 12.08 6.01 -4.53
CA ILE A 96 12.61 7.19 -3.84
C ILE A 96 14.12 7.06 -3.59
N PRO A 97 14.62 6.04 -2.87
CA PRO A 97 16.06 5.88 -2.69
C PRO A 97 16.80 5.65 -4.01
N CYS A 98 16.21 4.93 -4.97
CA CYS A 98 16.84 4.76 -6.30
C CYS A 98 17.08 6.11 -7.01
N VAL A 99 16.09 7.00 -7.00
CA VAL A 99 16.21 8.34 -7.60
C VAL A 99 17.10 9.26 -6.75
N ALA A 100 17.13 9.07 -5.43
CA ALA A 100 18.04 9.77 -4.54
C ALA A 100 19.51 9.46 -4.83
N LEU A 101 19.84 8.19 -5.11
CA LEU A 101 21.20 7.76 -5.39
C LEU A 101 21.78 8.36 -6.68
N ILE A 102 20.93 8.65 -7.68
CA ILE A 102 21.33 9.33 -8.92
C ILE A 102 21.26 10.87 -8.81
N GLY A 103 20.94 11.41 -7.63
CA GLY A 103 20.92 12.86 -7.39
C GLY A 103 19.77 13.63 -8.03
N LEU A 104 18.78 12.94 -8.61
CA LEU A 104 17.63 13.56 -9.31
C LEU A 104 16.38 13.66 -8.43
N LEU A 105 16.52 13.46 -7.11
CA LEU A 105 15.39 13.50 -6.20
C LEU A 105 14.83 14.91 -6.07
N SER A 106 13.64 15.10 -6.60
CA SER A 106 12.88 16.35 -6.54
C SER A 106 11.64 16.17 -5.66
N VAL A 107 11.18 17.27 -5.06
CA VAL A 107 9.94 17.30 -4.27
C VAL A 107 8.75 16.84 -5.12
N TRP A 108 8.73 17.19 -6.41
CA TRP A 108 7.70 16.76 -7.36
C TRP A 108 7.65 15.24 -7.53
N TRP A 109 8.81 14.57 -7.48
CA TRP A 109 8.86 13.11 -7.51
C TRP A 109 8.21 12.51 -6.26
N ILE A 110 8.48 13.10 -5.10
CA ILE A 110 7.89 12.65 -3.82
C ILE A 110 6.37 12.86 -3.83
N TYR A 111 5.88 13.96 -4.40
CA TYR A 111 4.43 14.17 -4.58
C TYR A 111 3.80 13.14 -5.51
N ALA A 112 4.44 12.82 -6.64
CA ALA A 112 3.95 11.79 -7.55
C ALA A 112 3.91 10.41 -6.87
N VAL A 113 4.97 10.06 -6.12
CA VAL A 113 5.03 8.83 -5.33
C VAL A 113 3.93 8.78 -4.27
N ALA A 114 3.72 9.88 -3.53
CA ALA A 114 2.69 9.97 -2.50
C ALA A 114 1.27 9.81 -3.08
N PHE A 115 0.98 10.49 -4.19
CA PHE A 115 -0.30 10.37 -4.91
C PHE A 115 -0.53 8.93 -5.41
N LEU A 116 0.47 8.31 -6.01
CA LEU A 116 0.38 6.94 -6.51
C LEU A 116 0.23 5.93 -5.37
N GLN A 117 0.96 6.11 -4.26
CA GLN A 117 0.79 5.33 -3.04
C GLN A 117 -0.64 5.39 -2.52
N SER A 118 -1.22 6.59 -2.42
CA SER A 118 -2.61 6.77 -2.00
C SER A 118 -3.59 6.09 -2.95
N THR A 119 -3.39 6.24 -4.26
CA THR A 119 -4.25 5.61 -5.26
C THR A 119 -4.24 4.08 -5.13
N LEU A 120 -3.05 3.50 -4.98
CA LEU A 120 -2.87 2.06 -4.76
C LEU A 120 -3.48 1.62 -3.43
N ARG A 121 -3.37 2.45 -2.38
CA ARG A 121 -3.96 2.15 -1.09
C ARG A 121 -5.48 2.04 -1.17
N ILE A 122 -6.16 2.84 -1.99
CA ILE A 122 -7.60 2.71 -2.24
C ILE A 122 -7.93 1.31 -2.79
N CYS A 123 -7.17 0.82 -3.77
CA CYS A 123 -7.36 -0.53 -4.32
C CYS A 123 -7.22 -1.62 -3.23
N PHE A 124 -6.22 -1.45 -2.36
CA PHE A 124 -5.96 -2.39 -1.27
C PHE A 124 -7.07 -2.36 -0.21
N ASP A 125 -7.48 -1.17 0.22
CA ASP A 125 -8.52 -0.98 1.23
C ASP A 125 -9.86 -1.56 0.74
N ALA A 126 -10.22 -1.35 -0.53
CA ALA A 126 -11.42 -1.92 -1.15
C ALA A 126 -11.42 -3.46 -1.11
N ALA A 127 -10.29 -4.09 -1.40
CA ALA A 127 -10.16 -5.55 -1.31
C ALA A 127 -10.27 -6.06 0.15
N ASN A 128 -9.72 -5.31 1.10
CA ASN A 128 -9.67 -5.67 2.51
C ASN A 128 -11.05 -5.56 3.20
N PHE A 129 -11.78 -4.45 3.01
CA PHE A 129 -13.09 -4.26 3.65
C PHE A 129 -14.14 -5.25 3.16
N ALA A 130 -14.12 -5.57 1.85
CA ALA A 130 -15.07 -6.51 1.29
C ALA A 130 -14.86 -7.95 1.82
N ALA A 131 -13.65 -8.31 2.25
CA ALA A 131 -13.33 -9.63 2.79
C ALA A 131 -13.92 -9.86 4.19
N ILE A 132 -14.07 -8.79 4.99
CA ILE A 132 -14.59 -8.86 6.36
C ILE A 132 -16.12 -9.07 6.38
N TRP A 133 -16.82 -8.74 5.29
CA TRP A 133 -18.30 -8.80 5.26
C TRP A 133 -18.88 -10.17 4.88
N ARG A 134 -18.05 -11.21 4.67
CA ARG A 134 -18.54 -12.59 4.53
C ARG A 134 -18.47 -13.29 5.89
N GLY A 135 -19.35 -12.85 6.78
CA GLY A 135 -19.67 -13.56 8.02
C GLY A 135 -20.66 -14.65 7.70
N ASP A 136 -20.16 -15.88 7.61
CA ASP A 136 -20.92 -17.07 7.96
C ASP A 136 -20.87 -17.21 9.50
#